data_AF-A0A971KFP8-F1
#
_entry.id   AF-A0A971KFP8-F1
#
_cell.length_a   1.000
_cell.length_b   1.000
_cell.length_c   1.000
_cell.angle_alpha   90.00
_cell.angle_beta   90.00
_cell.angle_gamma   90.00
#
_symmetry.space_group_name_H-M   'P 1'
#
loop_
_entity.id
_entity.type
_entity.pdbx_description
1 polymer ?
#
loop_
_entity_poly.entity_id
_entity_poly.type
_entity_poly.pdbx_seq_one_letter_code
_entity_poly.pdbx_strand_id
1 'polypeptide(L)' 'MNVATILASLRANVIKLEHNQSKVTDRFKLVQLEVTVETNGHDHVLEIQAEFQKRGYDIIKVY' A
#
# COMPACT_ATOMS: atom_id res chain seq x y z
N MET A 1 1.95 -12.66 3.35
CA MET A 1 1.27 -11.54 4.05
C MET A 1 0.61 -10.68 2.99
N ASN A 2 -0.67 -10.35 3.13
CA ASN A 2 -1.40 -9.53 2.15
C ASN A 2 -1.48 -8.09 2.64
N VAL A 3 -1.09 -7.13 1.78
CA VAL A 3 -1.20 -5.68 2.01
C VAL A 3 -2.61 -5.28 2.47
N ALA A 4 -3.64 -5.90 1.87
CA ALA A 4 -5.03 -5.69 2.25
C ALA A 4 -5.33 -6.07 3.71
N THR A 5 -4.70 -7.12 4.25
CA THR A 5 -4.90 -7.54 5.65
C THR A 5 -4.32 -6.53 6.63
N ILE A 6 -3.19 -5.90 6.28
CA ILE A 6 -2.56 -4.86 7.11
C ILE A 6 -3.49 -3.64 7.16
N LEU A 7 -3.96 -3.19 5.99
CA LEU A 7 -4.89 -2.06 5.88
C LEU A 7 -6.21 -2.31 6.62
N ALA A 8 -6.78 -3.51 6.48
CA ALA A 8 -7.99 -3.89 7.20
C ALA A 8 -7.78 -3.91 8.73
N SER A 9 -6.62 -4.38 9.20
CA SER A 9 -6.29 -4.38 10.64
C SER A 9 -6.18 -2.97 11.21
N LEU A 10 -5.69 -2.03 10.41
CA LEU A 10 -5.59 -0.62 10.77
C LEU A 10 -6.91 0.15 10.60
N ARG A 11 -7.99 -0.51 10.15
CA ARG A 11 -9.29 0.13 9.86
C ARG A 11 -9.21 1.19 8.75
N ALA A 12 -8.27 1.03 7.82
CA ALA A 12 -8.24 1.81 6.58
C ALA A 12 -9.27 1.24 5.60
N ASN A 13 -10.06 2.11 4.98
CA ASN A 13 -11.04 1.70 3.98
C ASN A 13 -10.36 1.63 2.60
N VAL A 14 -10.25 0.43 2.01
CA VAL A 14 -9.58 0.25 0.71
C VAL A 14 -10.56 0.52 -0.41
N ILE A 15 -10.32 1.60 -1.16
CA ILE A 15 -11.18 2.04 -2.27
C ILE A 15 -10.73 1.37 -3.58
N LYS A 16 -9.42 1.25 -3.80
CA LYS A 16 -8.86 0.71 -5.04
C LYS A 16 -7.57 -0.05 -4.77
N LEU A 17 -7.39 -1.16 -5.48
CA LEU A 17 -6.17 -1.96 -5.48
C LEU A 17 -5.78 -2.27 -6.93
N GLU A 18 -4.71 -1.65 -7.41
CA GLU A 18 -4.20 -1.88 -8.78
C GLU A 18 -2.85 -2.58 -8.74
N HIS A 19 -2.79 -3.72 -9.42
CA HIS A 19 -1.60 -4.54 -9.50
C HIS A 19 -0.97 -4.40 -10.88
N ASN A 20 0.10 -3.61 -10.99
CA ASN A 20 0.71 -3.26 -12.27
C ASN A 20 1.68 -4.34 -12.79
N GLN A 21 1.20 -5.58 -12.90
CA GLN A 21 1.96 -6.69 -13.50
C GLN A 21 2.08 -6.58 -15.03
N SER A 22 1.26 -5.75 -15.68
CA SER A 22 1.09 -5.75 -17.15
C SER A 22 2.12 -4.93 -17.93
N LYS A 23 2.95 -4.11 -17.28
CA LYS A 23 4.03 -3.33 -17.93
C LYS A 23 5.42 -3.98 -17.85
N VAL A 24 5.46 -5.28 -17.55
CA VAL A 24 6.71 -6.01 -17.31
C VAL A 24 7.21 -6.64 -18.60
N THR A 25 7.85 -5.84 -19.47
CA THR A 25 8.70 -6.36 -20.55
C THR A 25 10.05 -6.85 -19.99
N ASP A 26 10.46 -6.31 -18.84
CA ASP A 26 11.72 -6.63 -18.17
C ASP A 26 11.53 -7.68 -17.07
N ARG A 27 12.18 -8.83 -17.23
CA ARG A 27 12.10 -9.99 -16.33
C ARG A 27 12.76 -9.76 -14.96
N PHE A 28 13.17 -8.53 -14.65
CA PHE A 28 13.74 -8.07 -13.39
C PHE A 28 12.71 -7.42 -12.43
N LYS A 29 11.40 -7.63 -12.71
CA LYS A 29 10.24 -7.62 -11.80
C LYS A 29 10.35 -6.79 -10.51
N LEU A 30 10.20 -5.47 -10.64
CA LEU A 30 9.60 -4.66 -9.58
C LEU A 30 8.08 -4.71 -9.77
N VAL A 31 7.41 -5.57 -9.00
CA VAL A 31 5.95 -5.57 -8.92
C VAL A 31 5.53 -4.35 -8.11
N GLN A 32 4.88 -3.38 -8.75
CA GLN A 32 4.33 -2.21 -8.07
C GLN A 32 2.85 -2.44 -7.77
N LEU A 33 2.49 -2.29 -6.50
CA LEU A 33 1.12 -2.30 -6.03
C LEU A 33 0.71 -0.88 -5.69
N GLU A 34 -0.34 -0.39 -6.33
CA GLU A 34 -0.93 0.90 -6.00
C GLU A 34 -2.22 0.66 -5.22
N VAL A 35 -2.35 1.33 -4.08
CA VAL A 35 -3.51 1.20 -3.21
C VAL A 35 -4.06 2.58 -2.89
N THR A 36 -5.34 2.79 -3.19
CA THR A 36 -6.07 3.96 -2.74
C THR A 36 -6.85 3.58 -1.50
N VAL A 37 -6.56 4.27 -0.40
CA VAL A 37 -7.23 4.06 0.89
C VAL A 37 -7.77 5.37 1.41
N GLU A 38 -8.93 5.32 2.04
CA GLU A 38 -9.48 6.40 2.84
C GLU A 38 -9.05 6.21 4.29
N THR A 39 -8.52 7.29 4.88
CA THR A 39 -8.01 7.30 6.25
C THR A 39 -8.70 8.38 7.06
N ASN A 40 -8.70 8.20 8.38
CA ASN A 40 -9.35 9.10 9.33
C ASN A 40 -8.41 10.26 9.71
N GLY A 41 -7.93 11.01 8.71
CA GLY A 41 -7.01 12.13 8.92
C GLY A 41 -5.54 11.75 8.86
N HIS A 42 -4.69 12.69 9.29
CA HIS A 42 -3.24 12.64 9.07
C HIS A 42 -2.53 11.60 9.95
N ASP A 43 -2.84 11.53 11.24
CA ASP A 43 -2.26 10.54 12.18
C ASP A 43 -2.47 9.11 11.69
N HIS A 44 -3.68 8.81 11.19
CA HIS A 44 -4.00 7.49 10.66
C HIS A 44 -3.13 7.14 9.44
N VAL A 45 -2.80 8.11 8.58
CA VAL A 45 -1.85 7.86 7.47
C VAL A 45 -0.46 7.52 8.02
N LEU A 46 0.00 8.23 9.05
CA LEU A 46 1.31 7.98 9.65
C LEU A 46 1.39 6.58 10.29
N GLU A 47 0.33 6.14 10.98
CA GLU A 47 0.25 4.78 11.55
C GLU A 47 0.37 3.71 10.47
N ILE A 48 -0.34 3.89 9.35
CA ILE A 48 -0.26 2.99 8.19
C ILE A 48 1.16 2.98 7.64
N GLN A 49 1.76 4.15 7.42
CA GLN A 49 3.13 4.25 6.89
C GLN A 49 4.14 3.55 7.81
N ALA A 50 4.04 3.76 9.12
CA ALA A 50 4.91 3.14 10.12
C ALA A 50 4.79 1.61 10.12
N GLU A 51 3.57 1.06 10.06
CA GLU A 51 3.37 -0.39 10.08
C GLU A 51 3.89 -1.07 8.82
N PHE A 52 3.76 -0.42 7.65
CA PHE A 52 4.34 -0.90 6.40
C PHE A 52 5.87 -0.80 6.39
N GLN A 53 6.45 0.30 6.88
CA GLN A 53 7.91 0.44 7.02
C GLN A 53 8.49 -0.60 7.98
N LYS A 54 7.82 -0.86 9.10
CA LYS A 54 8.21 -1.91 10.07
C LYS A 54 8.26 -3.30 9.43
N ARG A 55 7.46 -3.53 8.39
CA ARG A 55 7.42 -4.78 7.62
C ARG A 55 8.35 -4.78 6.42
N GLY A 56 9.15 -3.73 6.23
CA GLY A 56 10.15 -3.62 5.16
C GLY A 56 9.57 -3.21 3.81
N TYR A 57 8.36 -2.64 3.77
CA TYR A 57 7.79 -2.09 2.54
C TYR A 57 8.21 -0.63 2.37
N ASP A 58 8.68 -0.30 1.17
CA ASP A 58 8.88 1.09 0.75
C ASP A 58 7.55 1.66 0.25
N ILE A 59 7.13 2.80 0.80
CA ILE A 59 5.85 3.42 0.46
C ILE A 59 6.09 4.79 -0.13
N ILE A 60 5.52 5.02 -1.30
CA ILE A 60 5.43 6.34 -1.91
C ILE A 60 4.01 6.86 -1.65
N LYS A 61 3.90 7.96 -0.91
CA LYS A 61 2.62 8.64 -0.68
C LYS A 61 2.31 9.56 -1.85
N VAL A 62 1.13 9.39 -2.45
CA VAL A 62 0.59 10.25 -3.52
C VAL A 62 -0.74 10.82 -3.02
N TYR A 63 -0.98 12.12 -3.22
CA TYR A 63 -2.21 12.82 -2.84
C TYR A 63 -3.14 13.00 -4.04
#